data_AF-A0A077LJ73-F1
#
_entry.id   AF-A0A077LJ73-F1
#
_cell.length_a   1.000
_cell.length_b   1.000
_cell.length_c   1.000
_cell.angle_alpha   90.00
_cell.angle_beta   90.00
_cell.angle_gamma   90.00
#
_symmetry.space_group_name_H-M   'P 1'
#
loop_
_entity.id
_entity.type
_entity.pdbx_description
1 polymer ?
#
loop_
_entity_poly.entity_id
_entity_poly.type
_entity_poly.pdbx_seq_one_letter_code
_entity_poly.pdbx_strand_id
1 'polypeptide(L)'
;MKLHQVLTIGGAVQALVQDDVRLDLKSPGRATFTVQASAAKPGQLVTFDIGYNDATLQRHFIGYVERSTAANGREQVVYCRELAAVLTQPLPMNLRHVDLRAVLADISSKTGLKFRVPDQDYTRVKAPFFYSLAAGTLAMDSLARVFGIDDLIWQQQGDGEIFVGSWADSFFGAREPLQLPVNLFDGYQGNQSAMISALPGLRPGVTINQGERITSVALAGTQMAIKWTTQ
;
A
#
# COMPACT_ATOMS: atom_id res chain seq x y z
N MET A 1 13.07 20.54 -11.56
CA MET A 1 13.43 19.87 -10.29
C MET A 1 13.71 18.40 -10.58
N LYS A 2 14.73 17.80 -9.95
CA LYS A 2 15.08 16.39 -10.16
C LYS A 2 14.46 15.54 -9.06
N LEU A 3 13.75 14.48 -9.42
CA LEU A 3 13.26 13.49 -8.46
C LEU A 3 14.43 12.60 -8.04
N HIS A 4 14.69 12.54 -6.74
CA HIS A 4 15.62 11.60 -6.14
C HIS A 4 14.88 10.31 -5.82
N GLN A 5 15.47 9.18 -6.19
CA GLN A 5 14.92 7.85 -6.01
C GLN A 5 16.00 6.96 -5.39
N VAL A 6 15.68 6.31 -4.28
CA VAL A 6 16.59 5.39 -3.58
C VAL A 6 15.89 4.05 -3.42
N LEU A 7 16.41 3.04 -4.10
CA LEU A 7 16.00 1.65 -3.95
C LEU A 7 16.98 0.94 -3.03
N THR A 8 16.47 0.33 -1.96
CA THR A 8 17.24 -0.54 -1.07
C THR A 8 16.66 -1.94 -1.10
N ILE A 9 17.51 -2.94 -1.32
CA ILE A 9 17.13 -4.37 -1.29
C ILE A 9 18.06 -5.08 -0.32
N GLY A 10 17.49 -5.81 0.65
CA GLY A 10 18.25 -6.57 1.64
C GLY A 10 19.19 -5.71 2.48
N GLY A 11 18.87 -4.43 2.68
CA GLY A 11 19.70 -3.47 3.43
C GLY A 11 20.80 -2.78 2.62
N ALA A 12 20.93 -3.07 1.32
CA ALA A 12 21.91 -2.43 0.44
C ALA A 12 21.22 -1.57 -0.64
N VAL A 13 21.73 -0.35 -0.84
CA VAL A 13 21.29 0.53 -1.93
C VAL A 13 21.65 -0.10 -3.27
N GLN A 14 20.69 -0.10 -4.20
CA GLN A 14 20.83 -0.69 -5.52
C GLN A 14 20.99 0.38 -6.60
N ALA A 15 21.77 0.07 -7.63
CA ALA A 15 21.86 0.89 -8.84
C ALA A 15 20.58 0.71 -9.67
N LEU A 16 19.59 1.58 -9.44
CA LEU A 16 18.30 1.57 -10.13
C LEU A 16 18.44 2.04 -11.58
N VAL A 17 17.88 1.26 -12.51
CA VAL A 17 17.78 1.58 -13.94
C VAL A 17 16.36 2.03 -14.30
N GLN A 18 15.35 1.30 -13.81
CA GLN A 18 13.94 1.55 -14.11
C GLN A 18 13.04 1.12 -12.95
N ASP A 19 11.97 1.86 -12.71
CA ASP A 19 10.91 1.56 -11.76
C ASP A 19 9.51 1.55 -12.41
N ASP A 20 8.65 0.63 -11.96
CA ASP A 20 7.18 0.67 -12.11
C ASP A 20 6.61 0.21 -10.76
N VAL A 21 5.99 1.13 -10.03
CA VAL A 21 5.40 0.88 -8.69
C VAL A 21 3.92 1.17 -8.75
N ARG A 22 3.09 0.22 -8.32
CA ARG A 22 1.62 0.37 -8.29
C ARG A 22 1.10 0.10 -6.90
N LEU A 23 0.45 1.11 -6.34
CA LEU A 23 -0.24 1.06 -5.06
C LEU A 23 -1.74 1.15 -5.34
N ASP A 24 -2.52 0.28 -4.71
CA ASP A 24 -3.97 0.21 -4.90
C ASP A 24 -4.68 0.25 -3.53
N LEU A 25 -5.88 0.82 -3.48
CA LEU A 25 -6.63 0.97 -2.23
C LEU A 25 -7.16 -0.37 -1.69
N LYS A 26 -7.49 -1.31 -2.58
CA LYS A 26 -8.18 -2.58 -2.26
C LYS A 26 -7.31 -3.83 -2.46
N SER A 27 -6.03 -3.65 -2.76
CA SER A 27 -5.11 -4.77 -2.92
C SER A 27 -3.69 -4.36 -2.56
N PRO A 28 -2.87 -5.27 -2.01
CA PRO A 28 -1.46 -4.99 -1.75
C PRO A 28 -0.75 -4.51 -3.02
N GLY A 29 0.04 -3.46 -2.88
CA GLY A 29 0.82 -2.90 -3.96
C GLY A 29 1.88 -3.86 -4.50
N ARG A 30 2.34 -3.57 -5.71
CA ARG A 30 3.34 -4.32 -6.45
C ARG A 30 4.36 -3.38 -7.06
N ALA A 31 5.58 -3.87 -7.24
CA ALA A 31 6.60 -3.10 -7.92
C ALA A 31 7.45 -4.00 -8.81
N THR A 32 8.00 -3.42 -9.87
CA THR A 32 9.06 -4.00 -10.68
C THR A 32 10.22 -3.01 -10.75
N PHE A 33 11.42 -3.48 -10.43
CA PHE A 33 12.63 -2.67 -10.49
C PHE A 33 13.66 -3.36 -11.38
N THR A 34 14.23 -2.62 -12.34
CA THR A 34 15.43 -3.05 -13.07
C THR A 34 16.65 -2.49 -12.36
N VAL A 35 17.60 -3.35 -12.00
CA VAL A 35 18.81 -2.98 -11.25
C VAL A 35 20.09 -3.52 -11.90
N GLN A 36 21.19 -2.76 -11.81
CA GLN A 36 22.53 -3.23 -12.18
C GLN A 36 23.18 -3.95 -10.99
N ALA A 37 22.76 -5.18 -10.72
CA ALA A 37 23.24 -5.96 -9.58
C ALA A 37 23.16 -7.48 -9.85
N SER A 38 23.74 -8.26 -8.92
CA SER A 38 23.50 -9.70 -8.85
C SER A 38 22.04 -10.01 -8.47
N ALA A 39 21.62 -11.26 -8.64
CA ALA A 39 20.23 -11.66 -8.41
C ALA A 39 19.77 -11.39 -6.97
N ALA A 40 18.66 -10.64 -6.84
CA ALA A 40 17.99 -10.45 -5.56
C ALA A 40 17.31 -11.76 -5.13
N LYS A 41 17.38 -12.07 -3.83
CA LYS A 41 16.83 -13.31 -3.27
C LYS A 41 15.37 -13.10 -2.84
N PRO A 42 14.48 -14.06 -3.09
CA PRO A 42 13.12 -14.02 -2.55
C PRO A 42 13.09 -13.79 -1.04
N GLY A 43 12.14 -12.98 -0.57
CA GLY A 43 11.96 -12.63 0.83
C GLY A 43 12.85 -11.49 1.35
N GLN A 44 13.82 -10.99 0.58
CA GLN A 44 14.58 -9.81 0.98
C GLN A 44 13.67 -8.58 1.06
N LEU A 45 13.82 -7.78 2.13
CA LEU A 45 13.13 -6.51 2.31
C LEU A 45 13.49 -5.54 1.18
N VAL A 46 12.49 -4.86 0.64
CA VAL A 46 12.63 -3.83 -0.39
C VAL A 46 12.02 -2.54 0.13
N THR A 47 12.77 -1.44 0.05
CA THR A 47 12.24 -0.09 0.25
C THR A 47 12.56 0.77 -0.95
N PHE A 48 11.59 1.60 -1.34
CA PHE A 48 11.75 2.59 -2.38
C PHE A 48 11.31 3.95 -1.85
N ASP A 49 12.27 4.86 -1.77
CA ASP A 49 12.10 6.18 -1.18
C ASP A 49 12.27 7.25 -2.27
N ILE A 50 11.37 8.23 -2.30
CA ILE A 50 11.35 9.30 -3.32
C ILE A 50 11.26 10.69 -2.69
N GLY A 51 11.84 11.70 -3.33
CA GLY A 51 11.78 13.09 -2.88
C GLY A 51 12.37 14.07 -3.89
N TYR A 52 12.09 15.35 -3.73
CA TYR A 52 12.68 16.40 -4.58
C TYR A 52 13.73 17.20 -3.83
N ASN A 53 14.82 17.53 -4.54
CA ASN A 53 15.91 18.37 -4.02
C ASN A 53 16.45 17.82 -2.68
N ASP A 54 16.81 18.71 -1.74
CA ASP A 54 17.33 18.35 -0.42
C ASP A 54 16.23 17.97 0.60
N ALA A 55 14.98 17.77 0.16
CA ALA A 55 13.91 17.34 1.04
C ALA A 55 14.08 15.88 1.48
N THR A 56 13.62 15.57 2.70
CA THR A 56 13.62 14.19 3.21
C THR A 56 12.88 13.26 2.26
N LEU A 57 13.54 12.17 1.85
CA LEU A 57 12.91 11.13 1.03
C LEU A 57 11.77 10.48 1.79
N GLN A 58 10.64 10.30 1.12
CA GLN A 58 9.46 9.64 1.66
C GLN A 58 9.34 8.23 1.11
N ARG A 59 8.96 7.28 1.97
CA ARG A 59 8.75 5.90 1.57
C ARG A 59 7.55 5.79 0.65
N HIS A 60 7.81 5.50 -0.63
CA HIS A 60 6.75 5.22 -1.58
C HIS A 60 6.34 3.75 -1.52
N PHE A 61 7.31 2.83 -1.49
CA PHE A 61 7.05 1.39 -1.44
C PHE A 61 7.86 0.71 -0.32
N ILE A 62 7.23 -0.24 0.37
CA ILE A 62 7.87 -1.17 1.29
C ILE A 62 7.28 -2.56 1.08
N GLY A 63 8.15 -3.55 0.93
CA GLY A 63 7.71 -4.89 0.57
C GLY A 63 8.84 -5.89 0.58
N TYR A 64 8.67 -6.97 -0.15
CA TYR A 64 9.68 -8.00 -0.29
C TYR A 64 9.86 -8.40 -1.74
N VAL A 65 11.03 -8.97 -2.05
CA VAL A 65 11.30 -9.61 -3.33
C VAL A 65 10.45 -10.87 -3.44
N GLU A 66 9.52 -10.90 -4.38
CA GLU A 66 8.78 -12.11 -4.73
C GLU A 66 9.66 -13.04 -5.59
N ARG A 67 10.33 -12.46 -6.59
CA ARG A 67 11.26 -13.16 -7.48
C ARG A 67 12.19 -12.18 -8.20
N SER A 68 13.30 -12.68 -8.73
CA SER A 68 14.24 -11.94 -9.57
C SER A 68 14.57 -12.73 -10.82
N THR A 69 14.70 -12.07 -11.96
CA THR A 69 15.06 -12.68 -13.25
C THR A 69 16.10 -11.83 -13.98
N ALA A 70 17.07 -12.46 -14.63
CA ALA A 70 18.05 -11.74 -15.45
C ALA A 70 17.38 -11.04 -16.63
N ALA A 71 17.61 -9.73 -16.78
CA ALA A 71 17.24 -8.99 -17.99
C ALA A 71 18.31 -9.19 -19.07
N ASN A 72 19.58 -9.16 -18.66
CA ASN A 72 20.76 -9.41 -19.49
C ASN A 72 21.94 -9.80 -18.57
N GLY A 73 23.17 -9.82 -19.10
CA GLY A 73 24.37 -10.19 -18.33
C GLY A 73 24.79 -9.21 -17.23
N ARG A 74 24.15 -8.04 -17.11
CA ARG A 74 24.47 -6.99 -16.13
C ARG A 74 23.28 -6.53 -15.29
N GLU A 75 22.05 -6.80 -15.75
CA GLU A 75 20.82 -6.30 -15.14
C GLU A 75 19.87 -7.41 -14.70
N GLN A 76 19.13 -7.13 -13.64
CA GLN A 76 18.09 -7.98 -13.09
C GLN A 76 16.77 -7.23 -13.02
N VAL A 77 15.67 -7.90 -13.37
CA VAL A 77 14.32 -7.45 -13.07
C VAL A 77 13.87 -8.10 -11.77
N VAL A 78 13.62 -7.27 -10.76
CA VAL A 78 13.16 -7.68 -9.43
C VAL A 78 11.67 -7.38 -9.31
N TYR A 79 10.88 -8.43 -9.05
CA TYR A 79 9.44 -8.34 -8.85
C TYR A 79 9.15 -8.35 -7.35
N CYS A 80 8.38 -7.37 -6.90
CA CYS A 80 8.14 -7.11 -5.50
C CYS A 80 6.65 -7.03 -5.20
N ARG A 81 6.28 -7.36 -3.97
CA ARG A 81 4.95 -7.11 -3.41
C ARG A 81 5.07 -6.42 -2.06
N GLU A 82 4.08 -5.60 -1.72
CA GLU A 82 3.95 -5.05 -0.37
C GLU A 82 3.86 -6.16 0.69
N LEU A 83 4.25 -5.88 1.94
CA LEU A 83 4.25 -6.86 3.03
C LEU A 83 2.86 -7.47 3.23
N ALA A 84 1.81 -6.66 3.10
CA ALA A 84 0.42 -7.09 3.18
C ALA A 84 0.05 -8.22 2.19
N ALA A 85 0.83 -8.45 1.13
CA ALA A 85 0.60 -9.53 0.17
C ALA A 85 0.71 -10.93 0.77
N VAL A 86 1.34 -11.09 1.94
CA VAL A 86 1.34 -12.36 2.68
C VAL A 86 -0.09 -12.82 3.04
N LEU A 87 -1.04 -11.89 3.16
CA LEU A 87 -2.45 -12.20 3.43
C LEU A 87 -3.15 -12.92 2.27
N THR A 88 -2.54 -13.01 1.08
CA THR A 88 -3.09 -13.81 -0.01
C THR A 88 -3.00 -15.31 0.25
N GLN A 89 -2.19 -15.72 1.23
CA GLN A 89 -2.05 -17.11 1.64
C GLN A 89 -3.19 -17.54 2.58
N PRO A 90 -3.51 -18.84 2.64
CA PRO A 90 -4.47 -19.38 3.61
C PRO A 90 -4.11 -18.99 5.05
N LEU A 91 -5.08 -18.47 5.78
CA LEU A 91 -4.90 -18.02 7.15
C LEU A 91 -6.06 -18.51 8.03
N PRO A 92 -6.05 -19.80 8.44
CA PRO A 92 -7.14 -20.35 9.23
C PRO A 92 -7.21 -19.73 10.62
N MET A 93 -8.43 -19.45 11.07
CA MET A 93 -8.74 -18.79 12.35
C MET A 93 -9.97 -19.44 13.01
N ASN A 94 -9.91 -19.61 14.32
CA ASN A 94 -10.99 -20.10 15.17
C ASN A 94 -10.89 -19.36 16.50
N LEU A 95 -11.49 -18.16 16.53
CA LEU A 95 -11.41 -17.26 17.68
C LEU A 95 -12.79 -17.12 18.32
N ARG A 96 -12.83 -16.96 19.64
CA ARG A 96 -14.06 -16.81 20.43
C ARG A 96 -13.98 -15.56 21.30
N HIS A 97 -15.10 -14.86 21.44
CA HIS A 97 -15.22 -13.65 22.27
C HIS A 97 -14.11 -12.62 21.99
N VAL A 98 -13.87 -12.34 20.71
CA VAL A 98 -12.81 -11.46 20.23
C VAL A 98 -13.37 -10.13 19.73
N ASP A 99 -12.59 -9.06 19.90
CA ASP A 99 -12.80 -7.78 19.22
C ASP A 99 -11.87 -7.68 18.01
N LEU A 100 -11.98 -6.57 17.27
CA LEU A 100 -11.14 -6.30 16.10
C LEU A 100 -9.64 -6.43 16.42
N ARG A 101 -9.20 -5.89 17.57
CA ARG A 101 -7.77 -5.88 17.95
C ARG A 101 -7.27 -7.29 18.23
N ALA A 102 -8.07 -8.13 18.88
CA ALA A 102 -7.72 -9.53 19.13
C ALA A 102 -7.63 -10.35 17.83
N VAL A 103 -8.53 -10.10 16.86
CA VAL A 103 -8.44 -10.73 15.53
C VAL A 103 -7.14 -10.32 14.83
N LEU A 104 -6.82 -9.03 14.80
CA LEU A 104 -5.60 -8.52 14.17
C LEU A 104 -4.33 -8.97 14.89
N ALA A 105 -4.37 -9.17 16.21
CA ALA A 105 -3.27 -9.74 16.98
C ALA A 105 -2.97 -11.21 16.59
N ASP A 106 -4.02 -12.02 16.38
CA ASP A 106 -3.86 -13.39 15.87
C ASP A 106 -3.25 -13.39 14.45
N ILE A 107 -3.73 -12.52 13.55
CA ILE A 107 -3.13 -12.35 12.21
C ILE A 107 -1.66 -11.93 12.33
N SER A 108 -1.35 -10.97 13.20
CA SER A 108 0.02 -10.49 13.44
C SER A 108 0.93 -11.63 13.89
N SER A 109 0.50 -12.46 14.83
CA SER A 109 1.29 -13.61 15.32
C SER A 109 1.64 -14.64 14.24
N LYS A 110 0.78 -14.79 13.23
CA LYS A 110 0.95 -15.75 12.13
C LYS A 110 1.75 -15.21 10.96
N THR A 111 1.76 -13.88 10.77
CA THR A 111 2.29 -13.23 9.56
C THR A 111 3.46 -12.29 9.82
N GLY A 112 3.65 -11.84 11.06
CA GLY A 112 4.60 -10.78 11.41
C GLY A 112 4.14 -9.37 11.03
N LEU A 113 2.95 -9.21 10.43
CA LEU A 113 2.39 -7.90 10.10
C LEU A 113 2.07 -7.10 11.36
N LYS A 114 2.22 -5.78 11.27
CA LYS A 114 1.83 -4.85 12.33
C LYS A 114 0.60 -4.06 11.89
N PHE A 115 -0.31 -3.84 12.84
CA PHE A 115 -1.59 -3.19 12.56
C PHE A 115 -1.76 -1.92 13.38
N ARG A 116 -2.31 -0.89 12.73
CA ARG A 116 -2.78 0.34 13.38
C ARG A 116 -4.29 0.37 13.32
N VAL A 117 -4.94 0.58 14.46
CA VAL A 117 -6.40 0.57 14.60
C VAL A 117 -6.82 1.86 15.29
N PRO A 118 -7.79 2.63 14.75
CA PRO A 118 -8.23 3.88 15.34
C PRO A 118 -8.88 3.65 16.70
N ASP A 119 -8.98 4.69 17.52
CA ASP A 119 -9.69 4.61 18.80
C ASP A 119 -11.18 4.89 18.60
N GLN A 120 -11.91 3.87 18.13
CA GLN A 120 -13.35 3.93 17.85
C GLN A 120 -14.10 2.79 18.52
N ASP A 121 -15.39 3.00 18.82
CA ASP A 121 -16.22 2.05 19.57
C ASP A 121 -16.33 0.69 18.87
N TYR A 122 -16.49 0.66 17.54
CA TYR A 122 -16.57 -0.59 16.76
C TYR A 122 -15.34 -1.49 16.96
N THR A 123 -14.19 -0.92 17.34
CA THR A 123 -12.95 -1.68 17.55
C THR A 123 -12.94 -2.50 18.84
N ARG A 124 -13.91 -2.23 19.73
CA ARG A 124 -14.07 -2.85 21.06
C ARG A 124 -15.28 -3.78 21.13
N VAL A 125 -16.13 -3.78 20.11
CA VAL A 125 -17.28 -4.67 20.00
C VAL A 125 -16.79 -6.12 19.97
N LYS A 126 -17.36 -6.96 20.85
CA LYS A 126 -17.02 -8.38 20.93
C LYS A 126 -17.91 -9.17 19.97
N ALA A 127 -17.27 -9.86 19.04
CA ALA A 127 -17.91 -10.93 18.29
C ALA A 127 -17.87 -12.22 19.12
N PRO A 128 -18.98 -12.99 19.21
CA PRO A 128 -18.97 -14.28 19.90
C PRO A 128 -17.98 -15.25 19.25
N PHE A 129 -17.80 -15.15 17.93
CA PHE A 129 -16.83 -15.93 17.19
C PHE A 129 -16.29 -15.20 15.96
N PHE A 130 -15.07 -15.56 15.56
CA PHE A 130 -14.48 -15.22 14.26
C PHE A 130 -13.82 -16.49 13.69
N TYR A 131 -14.37 -16.98 12.57
CA TYR A 131 -13.94 -18.21 11.90
C TYR A 131 -13.58 -17.91 10.45
N SER A 132 -12.41 -18.40 10.01
CA SER A 132 -12.02 -18.37 8.61
C SER A 132 -11.20 -19.60 8.28
N LEU A 133 -11.43 -20.18 7.11
CA LEU A 133 -10.57 -21.18 6.47
C LEU A 133 -9.99 -20.65 5.15
N ALA A 134 -10.21 -19.38 4.85
CA ALA A 134 -9.90 -18.75 3.59
C ALA A 134 -8.51 -18.09 3.61
N ALA A 135 -8.17 -17.39 2.52
CA ALA A 135 -7.04 -16.47 2.51
C ALA A 135 -7.22 -15.36 3.55
N GLY A 136 -6.10 -14.86 4.09
CA GLY A 136 -6.08 -13.73 5.01
C GLY A 136 -6.82 -12.50 4.47
N THR A 137 -6.75 -12.21 3.17
CA THR A 137 -7.49 -11.09 2.55
C THR A 137 -9.00 -11.21 2.74
N LEU A 138 -9.56 -12.40 2.60
CA LEU A 138 -10.99 -12.64 2.83
C LEU A 138 -11.37 -12.51 4.32
N ALA A 139 -10.46 -12.89 5.22
CA ALA A 139 -10.63 -12.62 6.65
C ALA A 139 -10.63 -11.11 6.93
N MET A 140 -9.71 -10.35 6.35
CA MET A 140 -9.66 -8.88 6.48
C MET A 140 -10.92 -8.21 5.94
N ASP A 141 -11.40 -8.59 4.76
CA ASP A 141 -12.61 -7.99 4.16
C ASP A 141 -13.87 -8.28 5.00
N SER A 142 -13.90 -9.43 5.68
CA SER A 142 -15.03 -9.82 6.54
C SER A 142 -15.17 -8.95 7.80
N LEU A 143 -14.11 -8.25 8.22
CA LEU A 143 -14.10 -7.41 9.42
C LEU A 143 -15.19 -6.33 9.36
N ALA A 144 -15.51 -5.83 8.15
CA ALA A 144 -16.53 -4.81 7.95
C ALA A 144 -17.87 -5.29 8.46
N ARG A 145 -18.26 -6.52 8.09
CA ARG A 145 -19.52 -7.12 8.51
C ARG A 145 -19.49 -7.55 9.96
N VAL A 146 -18.39 -8.14 10.44
CA VAL A 146 -18.32 -8.70 11.79
C VAL A 146 -18.38 -7.62 12.86
N PHE A 147 -17.71 -6.48 12.62
CA PHE A 147 -17.59 -5.41 13.61
C PHE A 147 -18.41 -4.15 13.25
N GLY A 148 -19.17 -4.18 12.15
CA GLY A 148 -20.00 -3.04 11.73
C GLY A 148 -19.16 -1.82 11.34
N ILE A 149 -18.10 -2.03 10.56
CA ILE A 149 -17.17 -0.98 10.14
C ILE A 149 -17.61 -0.43 8.79
N ASP A 150 -18.10 0.80 8.77
CA ASP A 150 -18.48 1.50 7.55
C ASP A 150 -17.25 1.83 6.71
N ASP A 151 -17.33 1.59 5.40
CA ASP A 151 -16.26 1.88 4.43
C ASP A 151 -14.88 1.36 4.92
N LEU A 152 -14.85 0.09 5.33
CA LEU A 152 -13.63 -0.55 5.81
C LEU A 152 -12.52 -0.44 4.76
N ILE A 153 -11.36 0.02 5.22
CA ILE A 153 -10.10 -0.14 4.51
C ILE A 153 -9.11 -0.91 5.39
N TRP A 154 -8.25 -1.69 4.73
CA TRP A 154 -7.03 -2.19 5.33
C TRP A 154 -5.86 -1.84 4.40
N GLN A 155 -5.02 -0.89 4.81
CA GLN A 155 -4.03 -0.29 3.92
C GLN A 155 -2.66 -0.20 4.55
N GLN A 156 -1.66 -0.75 3.86
CA GLN A 156 -0.25 -0.63 4.24
C GLN A 156 0.23 0.83 4.11
N GLN A 157 0.89 1.32 5.16
CA GLN A 157 1.43 2.67 5.29
C GLN A 157 2.95 2.69 4.99
N GLY A 158 3.54 3.90 4.92
CA GLY A 158 4.95 4.06 4.52
C GLY A 158 5.94 3.45 5.51
N ASP A 159 5.52 3.22 6.74
CA ASP A 159 6.26 2.53 7.80
C ASP A 159 6.09 1.00 7.75
N GLY A 160 5.23 0.48 6.85
CA GLY A 160 4.91 -0.95 6.73
C GLY A 160 3.81 -1.42 7.68
N GLU A 161 3.30 -0.58 8.59
CA GLU A 161 2.10 -0.91 9.36
C GLU A 161 0.86 -0.90 8.45
N ILE A 162 -0.14 -1.71 8.78
CA ILE A 162 -1.41 -1.75 8.06
C ILE A 162 -2.46 -1.06 8.91
N PHE A 163 -2.99 0.07 8.44
CA PHE A 163 -4.18 0.68 9.04
C PHE A 163 -5.38 -0.24 8.79
N VAL A 164 -6.24 -0.45 9.80
CA VAL A 164 -7.48 -1.23 9.67
C VAL A 164 -8.61 -0.50 10.40
N GLY A 165 -9.64 -0.09 9.67
CA GLY A 165 -10.77 0.67 10.20
C GLY A 165 -11.60 1.32 9.11
N SER A 166 -12.56 2.17 9.50
CA SER A 166 -13.27 3.00 8.53
C SER A 166 -12.28 3.91 7.81
N TRP A 167 -12.50 4.16 6.51
CA TRP A 167 -11.70 5.14 5.79
C TRP A 167 -11.74 6.52 6.46
N ALA A 168 -12.90 6.92 7.01
CA ALA A 168 -13.07 8.22 7.69
C ALA A 168 -12.14 8.38 8.90
N ASP A 169 -11.80 7.27 9.57
CA ASP A 169 -10.90 7.23 10.73
C ASP A 169 -9.42 7.06 10.35
N SER A 170 -9.13 6.96 9.05
CA SER A 170 -7.76 6.85 8.55
C SER A 170 -7.08 8.21 8.50
N PHE A 171 -5.75 8.19 8.38
CA PHE A 171 -4.97 9.41 8.16
C PHE A 171 -5.46 10.24 6.96
N PHE A 172 -5.98 9.59 5.92
CA PHE A 172 -6.48 10.25 4.72
C PHE A 172 -7.93 10.73 4.86
N GLY A 173 -8.79 9.98 5.55
CA GLY A 173 -10.19 10.36 5.73
C GLY A 173 -10.40 11.51 6.71
N ALA A 174 -9.49 11.68 7.67
CA ALA A 174 -9.53 12.77 8.63
C ALA A 174 -8.99 14.11 8.10
N ARG A 175 -8.61 14.19 6.81
CA ARG A 175 -7.95 15.35 6.21
C ARG A 175 -8.76 15.97 5.08
N GLU A 176 -8.59 17.27 4.93
CA GLU A 176 -9.14 18.03 3.81
C GLU A 176 -8.61 17.50 2.47
N PRO A 177 -9.44 17.50 1.41
CA PRO A 177 -9.03 17.07 0.08
C PRO A 177 -7.80 17.83 -0.43
N LEU A 178 -6.84 17.09 -0.96
CA LEU A 178 -5.66 17.64 -1.62
C LEU A 178 -6.08 18.39 -2.88
N GLN A 179 -5.83 19.70 -2.91
CA GLN A 179 -6.13 20.51 -4.08
C GLN A 179 -5.06 20.28 -5.16
N LEU A 180 -5.45 19.63 -6.25
CA LEU A 180 -4.61 19.42 -7.41
C LEU A 180 -4.96 20.45 -8.48
N PRO A 181 -4.02 21.31 -8.89
CA PRO A 181 -4.27 22.30 -9.94
C PRO A 181 -4.83 21.66 -11.20
N VAL A 182 -5.87 22.26 -11.79
CA VAL A 182 -6.57 21.73 -12.97
C VAL A 182 -5.62 21.55 -14.17
N ASN A 183 -4.56 22.35 -14.26
CA ASN A 183 -3.53 22.22 -15.29
C ASN A 183 -2.63 20.99 -15.13
N LEU A 184 -2.73 20.23 -14.04
CA LEU A 184 -2.13 18.90 -13.90
C LEU A 184 -2.98 17.80 -14.54
N PHE A 185 -4.19 18.11 -14.99
CA PHE A 185 -5.09 17.19 -15.66
C PHE A 185 -5.04 17.48 -17.16
N ASP A 186 -4.20 16.75 -17.91
CA ASP A 186 -4.24 16.74 -19.37
C ASP A 186 -5.55 16.07 -19.84
N GLY A 187 -6.61 16.88 -19.89
CA GLY A 187 -7.98 16.46 -20.13
C GLY A 187 -8.59 15.79 -18.90
N TYR A 188 -9.76 16.25 -18.48
CA TYR A 188 -10.73 15.40 -17.79
C TYR A 188 -11.04 14.23 -18.74
N GLN A 189 -10.19 13.21 -18.78
CA GLN A 189 -10.53 11.99 -19.49
C GLN A 189 -11.74 11.43 -18.75
N GLY A 190 -12.81 11.11 -19.48
CA GLY A 190 -14.06 10.54 -18.95
C GLY A 190 -13.91 9.20 -18.22
N ASN A 191 -12.70 8.84 -17.78
CA ASN A 191 -12.27 7.61 -17.13
C ASN A 191 -11.66 7.82 -15.73
N GLN A 192 -11.87 8.99 -15.09
CA GLN A 192 -11.48 9.24 -13.68
C GLN A 192 -10.00 8.97 -13.39
N SER A 193 -9.11 9.49 -14.26
CA SER A 193 -7.66 9.28 -14.16
C SER A 193 -6.85 10.48 -14.67
N ALA A 194 -5.63 10.67 -14.15
CA ALA A 194 -4.71 11.73 -14.57
C ALA A 194 -3.24 11.32 -14.47
N MET A 195 -2.39 11.99 -15.25
CA MET A 195 -0.94 11.90 -15.15
C MET A 195 -0.39 13.17 -14.48
N ILE A 196 0.36 13.02 -13.41
CA ILE A 196 0.96 14.14 -12.66
C ILE A 196 2.45 13.92 -12.47
N SER A 197 3.19 15.00 -12.16
CA SER A 197 4.55 14.84 -11.63
C SER A 197 4.48 14.05 -10.33
N ALA A 198 5.48 13.21 -10.07
CA ALA A 198 5.54 12.42 -8.84
C ALA A 198 5.29 13.30 -7.61
N LEU A 199 4.35 12.93 -6.75
CA LEU A 199 4.09 13.63 -5.50
C LEU A 199 4.55 12.71 -4.36
N PRO A 200 5.73 12.93 -3.76
CA PRO A 200 6.16 12.18 -2.59
C PRO A 200 5.07 12.18 -1.51
N GLY A 201 4.71 10.98 -1.04
CA GLY A 201 3.68 10.78 -0.03
C GLY A 201 2.26 10.58 -0.57
N LEU A 202 2.03 10.81 -1.86
CA LEU A 202 0.73 10.50 -2.48
C LEU A 202 0.51 8.99 -2.49
N ARG A 203 -0.66 8.58 -1.99
CA ARG A 203 -1.07 7.18 -1.86
C ARG A 203 -2.56 7.03 -2.17
N PRO A 204 -3.02 5.81 -2.50
CA PRO A 204 -4.46 5.53 -2.55
C PRO A 204 -5.14 5.90 -1.23
N GLY A 205 -6.42 6.24 -1.28
CA GLY A 205 -7.21 6.67 -0.12
C GLY A 205 -7.22 8.19 0.10
N VAL A 206 -6.26 8.94 -0.46
CA VAL A 206 -6.27 10.41 -0.47
C VAL A 206 -7.49 10.91 -1.25
N THR A 207 -8.21 11.88 -0.68
CA THR A 207 -9.21 12.67 -1.41
C THR A 207 -8.54 13.84 -2.12
N ILE A 208 -9.00 14.15 -3.33
CA ILE A 208 -8.54 15.29 -4.11
C ILE A 208 -9.71 16.22 -4.42
N ASN A 209 -9.41 17.50 -4.68
CA ASN A 209 -10.34 18.50 -5.21
C ASN A 209 -11.70 18.54 -4.48
N GLN A 210 -12.76 17.99 -5.09
CA GLN A 210 -14.14 18.05 -4.59
C GLN A 210 -14.52 16.83 -3.72
N GLY A 211 -13.55 15.98 -3.39
CA GLY A 211 -13.75 14.79 -2.55
C GLY A 211 -13.60 13.47 -3.32
N GLU A 212 -13.12 13.50 -4.55
CA GLU A 212 -12.81 12.29 -5.31
C GLU A 212 -11.71 11.48 -4.60
N ARG A 213 -11.94 10.19 -4.36
CA ARG A 213 -10.98 9.34 -3.63
C ARG A 213 -10.08 8.61 -4.60
N ILE A 214 -8.77 8.82 -4.48
CA ILE A 214 -7.77 8.09 -5.25
C ILE A 214 -7.84 6.60 -4.88
N THR A 215 -8.00 5.74 -5.88
CA THR A 215 -8.06 4.28 -5.73
C THR A 215 -6.78 3.59 -6.18
N SER A 216 -5.97 4.24 -7.04
CA SER A 216 -4.72 3.70 -7.54
C SER A 216 -3.70 4.81 -7.80
N VAL A 217 -2.44 4.53 -7.50
CA VAL A 217 -1.28 5.38 -7.80
C VAL A 217 -0.22 4.49 -8.45
N ALA A 218 0.13 4.78 -9.70
CA ALA A 218 1.19 4.10 -10.43
C ALA A 218 2.33 5.08 -10.72
N LEU A 219 3.48 4.88 -10.08
CA LEU A 219 4.70 5.65 -10.30
C LEU A 219 5.59 4.93 -11.33
N ALA A 220 6.04 5.67 -12.34
CA ALA A 220 7.08 5.23 -13.26
C ALA A 220 8.02 6.40 -13.57
N GLY A 221 9.28 6.27 -13.17
CA GLY A 221 10.27 7.33 -13.31
C GLY A 221 9.88 8.58 -12.53
N THR A 222 9.52 9.66 -13.24
CA THR A 222 9.19 10.97 -12.61
C THR A 222 7.70 11.31 -12.61
N GLN A 223 6.86 10.40 -13.10
CA GLN A 223 5.42 10.63 -13.27
C GLN A 223 4.59 9.63 -12.47
N MET A 224 3.43 10.08 -12.00
CA MET A 224 2.41 9.23 -11.39
C MET A 224 1.14 9.25 -12.23
N ALA A 225 0.63 8.07 -12.57
CA ALA A 225 -0.74 7.90 -13.01
C ALA A 225 -1.63 7.68 -11.78
N ILE A 226 -2.64 8.53 -11.60
CA ILE A 226 -3.62 8.38 -10.53
C ILE A 226 -4.98 8.01 -11.12
N LYS A 227 -5.74 7.18 -10.40
CA LYS A 227 -7.14 6.88 -10.68
C LYS A 227 -7.97 7.14 -9.44
N TRP A 228 -9.21 7.57 -9.61
CA TRP A 228 -10.14 7.81 -8.51
C TRP A 228 -11.52 7.28 -8.83
N THR A 229 -12.37 7.23 -7.82
CA THR A 229 -13.82 7.04 -7.98
C THR A 229 -14.53 8.33 -7.57
N THR A 230 -15.58 8.69 -8.29
CA THR A 230 -16.57 9.66 -7.81
C THR A 230 -17.39 9.00 -6.69
N GLN A 231 -17.64 9.74 -5.61
CA GLN A 231 -18.58 9.29 -4.58
C GLN A 231 -20.00 9.19 -5.13
#